data_AF-A0A0Q3VVT0-F1
#
_entry.id   AF-A0A0Q3VVT0-F1
#
_cell.length_a   1.000
_cell.length_b   1.000
_cell.length_c   1.000
_cell.angle_alpha   90.00
_cell.angle_beta   90.00
_cell.angle_gamma   90.00
#
_symmetry.space_group_name_H-M   'P 1'
#
loop_
_entity.id
_entity.type
_entity.pdbx_description
1 polymer ?
#
loop_
_entity_poly.entity_id
_entity_poly.type
_entity_poly.pdbx_seq_one_letter_code
_entity_poly.pdbx_strand_id
1 'polypeptide(L)' 'TCYNFAGYGSVTLPNVALTFSSGATLTLGADGILSFGCLAFAPSGSDGGMAILGNVQQRSFEVRIDGESVGFKPGSC' A
#
# COMPACT_ATOMS: atom_id res chain seq x y z
N THR A 1 8.74 -0.34 -11.70
CA THR A 1 9.48 0.91 -11.97
C THR A 1 10.40 1.23 -10.81
N CYS A 2 11.65 1.63 -11.04
CA CYS A 2 12.61 1.96 -9.97
C CYS A 2 13.15 3.37 -10.11
N TYR A 3 13.47 4.01 -8.98
CA TYR A 3 13.88 5.40 -8.91
C TYR A 3 15.27 5.51 -8.28
N ASN A 4 16.08 6.45 -8.77
CA ASN A 4 17.33 6.83 -8.15
C ASN A 4 17.16 8.16 -7.42
N PHE A 5 17.29 8.14 -6.10
CA PHE A 5 17.16 9.33 -5.24
C PHE A 5 18.51 9.96 -4.85
N ALA A 6 19.62 9.49 -5.41
CA ALA A 6 20.94 10.08 -5.13
C ALA A 6 20.97 11.56 -5.52
N GLY A 7 21.51 12.40 -4.62
CA GLY A 7 21.62 13.85 -4.83
C GLY A 7 20.38 14.66 -4.44
N TYR A 8 19.28 14.01 -4.03
CA TYR A 8 18.09 14.71 -3.52
C TYR A 8 18.11 14.76 -2.00
N GLY A 9 17.88 15.95 -1.42
CA GLY A 9 17.79 16.13 0.04
C GLY A 9 16.46 15.67 0.64
N SER A 10 15.38 15.73 -0.14
CA SER A 10 14.07 15.17 0.21
C SER A 10 13.32 14.79 -1.06
N VAL A 11 12.41 13.81 -0.96
CA VAL A 11 11.58 13.34 -2.06
C VAL A 11 10.14 13.27 -1.57
N THR A 12 9.22 13.83 -2.34
CA THR A 12 7.78 13.72 -2.09
C THR A 12 7.20 12.60 -2.93
N LEU A 13 6.55 11.64 -2.28
CA LEU A 13 5.82 10.56 -2.95
C LEU A 13 4.33 10.95 -3.10
N PRO A 14 3.64 10.42 -4.12
CA PRO A 14 2.20 10.59 -4.21
C PRO A 14 1.50 9.86 -3.05
N ASN A 15 0.41 10.44 -2.56
CA ASN A 15 -0.45 9.76 -1.61
C ASN A 15 -1.24 8.64 -2.30
N VAL A 16 -1.18 7.44 -1.75
CA VAL A 16 -1.97 6.29 -2.22
C VAL A 16 -2.91 5.85 -1.11
N ALA A 17 -4.20 5.77 -1.43
CA ALA A 17 -5.23 5.30 -0.51
C ALA A 17 -6.07 4.21 -1.18
N LEU A 18 -6.41 3.19 -0.39
CA LEU A 18 -7.26 2.07 -0.78
C LEU A 18 -8.60 2.24 -0.09
N THR A 19 -9.66 2.44 -0.86
CA THR A 19 -11.02 2.64 -0.34
C THR A 19 -11.85 1.39 -0.59
N PHE A 20 -12.41 0.83 0.48
CA PHE A 20 -13.21 -0.38 0.46
C PHE A 20 -14.71 -0.04 0.42
N SER A 21 -15.53 -0.96 -0.08
CA SER A 21 -16.97 -0.75 -0.27
C SER A 21 -17.74 -0.46 1.02
N SER A 22 -17.24 -0.91 2.18
CA SER A 22 -17.81 -0.61 3.49
C SER A 22 -17.52 0.82 3.99
N GLY A 23 -16.75 1.61 3.22
CA GLY A 23 -16.36 2.98 3.57
C GLY A 23 -15.03 3.08 4.32
N ALA A 24 -14.37 1.97 4.65
CA ALA A 24 -13.03 2.01 5.20
C ALA A 24 -12.02 2.51 4.16
N THR A 25 -11.10 3.37 4.57
CA THR A 25 -9.98 3.83 3.73
C THR A 25 -8.66 3.57 4.44
N LEU A 26 -7.75 2.91 3.74
CA LEU A 26 -6.39 2.62 4.19
C LEU A 26 -5.40 3.45 3.38
N THR A 27 -4.70 4.36 4.03
CA THR A 27 -3.61 5.15 3.41
C THR A 27 -2.30 4.39 3.54
N LEU A 28 -1.59 4.23 2.42
CA LEU A 28 -0.28 3.60 2.39
C LEU A 28 0.82 4.62 2.71
N GLY A 29 1.74 4.24 3.59
CA GLY A 29 2.99 4.95 3.82
C GLY A 29 3.98 4.78 2.67
N ALA A 30 5.10 5.50 2.74
CA ALA A 30 6.19 5.39 1.76
C ALA A 30 6.72 3.96 1.61
N ASP A 31 6.75 3.22 2.72
CA ASP A 31 7.13 1.81 2.84
C ASP A 31 6.13 0.83 2.21
N GLY A 32 4.86 1.26 2.06
CA GLY A 32 3.83 0.53 1.32
C GLY A 32 3.78 0.86 -0.17
N ILE A 33 4.38 1.97 -0.58
CA ILE A 33 4.43 2.45 -1.98
C ILE A 33 5.72 2.02 -2.67
N LEU A 34 6.85 2.07 -1.96
CA LEU A 34 8.17 1.70 -2.46
C LEU A 34 8.77 0.54 -1.66
N SER A 35 9.46 -0.35 -2.36
CA SER A 35 10.33 -1.37 -1.77
C SER A 35 11.70 -1.27 -2.44
N PHE A 36 12.74 -1.03 -1.63
CA PHE A 36 14.13 -0.86 -2.11
C PHE A 36 14.27 0.18 -3.25
N GLY A 37 13.52 1.29 -3.19
CA GLY A 37 13.53 2.35 -4.20
C GLY A 37 12.72 2.05 -5.46
N CYS A 38 12.01 0.92 -5.51
CA CYS A 38 11.15 0.52 -6.61
C CYS A 38 9.67 0.57 -6.23
N LEU A 39 8.83 0.98 -7.19
CA LEU A 39 7.38 0.97 -7.07
C LEU A 39 6.89 -0.45 -6.74
N ALA A 40 6.19 -0.58 -5.61
CA ALA A 40 5.70 -1.85 -5.09
C ALA A 40 4.33 -2.25 -5.67
N PHE A 41 4.06 -1.89 -6.93
CA PHE A 41 2.81 -2.20 -7.64
C PHE A 41 3.14 -2.96 -8.92
N ALA A 42 2.41 -4.03 -9.15
CA ALA A 42 2.51 -4.84 -10.35
C ALA A 42 1.15 -4.88 -11.07
N PRO A 43 1.15 -4.91 -12.42
CA PRO A 43 -0.08 -5.08 -13.18
C PRO A 43 -0.74 -6.42 -12.84
N SER A 44 -2.05 -6.42 -12.59
CA SER A 44 -2.83 -7.61 -12.21
C SER A 44 -3.80 -8.10 -13.28
N GLY A 45 -3.72 -7.57 -14.50
CA GLY A 45 -4.58 -7.92 -15.63
C GLY A 45 -5.39 -6.72 -16.13
N SER A 46 -6.66 -6.94 -16.47
CA SER A 46 -7.57 -5.87 -16.90
C SER A 46 -8.06 -5.03 -15.73
N ASP A 47 -8.40 -3.77 -16.02
CA ASP A 47 -9.04 -2.87 -15.07
C ASP A 47 -10.32 -3.51 -14.48
N GLY A 48 -10.54 -3.31 -13.19
CA GLY A 48 -11.64 -3.95 -12.44
C GLY A 48 -11.40 -5.40 -12.05
N GLY A 49 -10.25 -5.98 -12.41
CA GLY A 49 -9.83 -7.30 -11.96
C GLY A 49 -9.45 -7.37 -10.48
N MET A 50 -9.04 -8.57 -10.05
CA MET A 50 -8.53 -8.80 -8.69
C MET A 50 -7.28 -7.94 -8.43
N ALA A 51 -7.21 -7.37 -7.23
CA ALA A 51 -5.98 -6.78 -6.69
C ALA A 51 -5.49 -7.62 -5.51
N ILE A 52 -4.16 -7.69 -5.33
CA ILE A 52 -3.52 -8.42 -4.24
C ILE A 52 -2.80 -7.42 -3.35
N LEU A 53 -3.14 -7.40 -2.06
CA LEU A 53 -2.40 -6.66 -1.04
C LEU A 53 -1.26 -7.53 -0.53
N GLY A 54 -0.07 -7.33 -1.10
CA GLY A 54 1.11 -8.10 -0.75
C GLY A 54 1.77 -7.66 0.55
N ASN A 55 2.82 -8.39 0.95
CA ASN A 55 3.58 -8.13 2.18
C ASN A 55 4.02 -6.66 2.30
N VAL A 56 4.51 -6.04 1.22
CA VAL A 56 5.02 -4.66 1.25
C VAL A 56 3.92 -3.68 1.68
N GLN A 57 2.72 -3.81 1.13
CA GLN A 57 1.60 -2.95 1.49
C GLN A 57 1.18 -3.16 2.96
N GLN A 58 1.32 -4.36 3.52
CA GLN A 58 0.85 -4.72 4.87
C GLN A 58 1.81 -4.35 6.02
N ARG A 59 2.97 -3.71 5.76
CA ARG A 59 4.02 -3.51 6.78
C ARG A 59 3.67 -2.50 7.88
N SER A 60 2.77 -1.55 7.62
CA SER A 60 2.48 -0.41 8.51
C SER A 60 1.10 -0.44 9.16
N PHE A 61 0.42 -1.58 9.09
CA PHE A 61 -0.88 -1.77 9.75
C PHE A 61 -1.10 -3.22 10.18
N GLU A 62 -1.94 -3.38 11.20
CA GLU A 62 -2.42 -4.69 11.62
C GLU A 62 -3.69 -5.05 10.83
N VAL A 63 -3.80 -6.33 10.46
CA VAL A 63 -4.99 -6.89 9.82
C VAL A 63 -5.72 -7.75 10.82
N ARG A 64 -6.98 -7.41 11.09
CA ARG A 64 -7.90 -8.23 11.90
C ARG A 64 -8.86 -8.95 10.96
N ILE A 65 -8.97 -10.27 11.12
CA ILE A 65 -9.97 -11.09 10.41
C ILE A 65 -11.01 -11.51 11.44
N ASP A 66 -12.27 -11.18 11.21
CA ASP A 66 -13.38 -11.45 12.13
C ASP A 66 -14.61 -11.93 11.34
N GLY A 67 -14.72 -13.26 11.20
CA GLY A 67 -15.76 -13.91 10.41
C GLY A 67 -15.76 -13.44 8.96
N GLU A 68 -16.82 -12.71 8.58
CA GLU A 68 -17.02 -12.17 7.23
C GLU A 68 -16.41 -10.78 7.04
N SER A 69 -15.71 -10.25 8.05
CA SER A 69 -15.14 -8.89 8.03
C SER A 69 -13.61 -8.89 8.14
N VAL A 70 -13.02 -7.88 7.51
CA VAL A 70 -11.59 -7.57 7.60
C VAL A 70 -11.45 -6.12 8.08
N GLY A 71 -10.65 -5.93 9.14
CA GLY A 71 -10.33 -4.63 9.70
C GLY A 71 -8.85 -4.28 9.54
N PHE A 72 -8.56 -2.99 9.40
CA PHE A 72 -7.20 -2.46 9.29
C PHE A 72 -6.96 -1.44 10.40
N LYS A 73 -5.83 -1.58 11.10
CA LYS A 73 -5.39 -0.61 12.11
C LYS A 73 -4.09 0.06 11.66
N PRO A 74 -4.10 1.33 11.25
CA PRO A 74 -2.88 2.01 10.80
C PRO A 74 -1.91 2.29 11.95
N GLY A 75 -0.61 2.34 11.66
CA GLY A 75 0.42 2.75 12.62
C GLY A 75 0.71 1.72 13.71
N SER A 76 0.32 0.46 13.50
CA SER A 76 0.70 -0.67 14.33
C SER A 76 1.63 -1.57 13.52
N CYS A 77 2.89 -1.68 13.96
CA CYS A 77 3.96 -2.64 13.60
C CYS A 77 5.33 -1.98 13.80
#